data_AF-A0A0G0UPP3-F1
#
_entry.id   AF-A0A0G0UPP3-F1
#
_cell.length_a   1.000
_cell.length_b   1.000
_cell.length_c   1.000
_cell.angle_alpha   90.00
_cell.angle_beta   90.00
_cell.angle_gamma   90.00
#
_symmetry.space_group_name_H-M   'P 1'
#
loop_
_entity.id
_entity.type
_entity.pdbx_description
1 polymer ?
#
loop_
_entity_poly.entity_id
_entity_poly.type
_entity_poly.pdbx_seq_one_letter_code
_entity_poly.pdbx_strand_id
1 'polypeptide(L)' 'MKRKEINELRGKTIQELAKIAEAKKIEAEKAKMKIMGGKEKNLKVRRNLTREIAKILTLVREKEIIEALSSLEPKKEEVK' A
#
# COMPACT_ATOMS: atom_id res chain seq x y z
N MET A 1 -7.64 4.27 -7.06
CA MET A 1 -8.31 3.86 -5.81
C MET A 1 -9.44 4.77 -5.41
N LYS A 2 -10.62 4.18 -5.25
CA LYS A 2 -11.80 4.81 -4.65
C LYS A 2 -11.69 4.80 -3.12
N ARG A 3 -12.51 5.61 -2.43
CA ARG A 3 -12.50 5.69 -0.95
C ARG A 3 -12.85 4.36 -0.28
N LYS A 4 -13.80 3.60 -0.83
CA LYS A 4 -14.24 2.31 -0.28
C LYS A 4 -13.09 1.29 -0.21
N GLU A 5 -12.35 1.16 -1.31
CA GLU A 5 -11.19 0.28 -1.43
C GLU A 5 -10.11 0.59 -0.38
N ILE A 6 -9.91 1.87 -0.04
CA ILE A 6 -8.92 2.27 0.99
C ILE A 6 -9.37 1.82 2.38
N ASN A 7 -10.65 1.93 2.69
CA ASN A 7 -11.19 1.51 3.99
C ASN A 7 -11.07 -0.01 4.17
N GLU A 8 -11.31 -0.79 3.12
CA GLU A 8 -11.10 -2.24 3.12
C GLU A 8 -9.63 -2.62 3.37
N LEU A 9 -8.68 -1.87 2.82
CA LEU A 9 -7.25 -2.11 3.06
C LEU A 9 -6.82 -1.84 4.50
N ARG A 10 -7.46 -0.90 5.20
CA ARG A 10 -7.12 -0.60 6.60
C ARG A 10 -7.34 -1.79 7.54
N GLY A 11 -8.31 -2.65 7.24
CA GLY A 11 -8.60 -3.85 8.01
C GLY A 11 -7.60 -5.01 7.84
N LYS A 12 -6.70 -4.94 6.84
CA LYS A 12 -5.77 -6.04 6.50
C LYS A 12 -4.47 -5.98 7.29
N THR A 13 -3.78 -7.10 7.44
CA THR A 13 -2.48 -7.13 8.14
C THR A 13 -1.35 -6.50 7.31
N ILE A 14 -0.22 -6.17 7.95
CA ILE A 14 0.96 -5.62 7.25
C ILE A 14 1.44 -6.56 6.13
N GLN A 15 1.49 -7.87 6.42
CA GLN A 15 1.92 -8.90 5.46
C GLN A 15 0.97 -8.99 4.25
N GLU A 16 -0.34 -8.89 4.48
CA GLU A 16 -1.33 -8.87 3.40
C GLU A 16 -1.22 -7.62 2.54
N LEU A 17 -1.02 -6.45 3.16
CA LEU A 17 -0.81 -5.20 2.44
C LEU A 17 0.45 -5.24 1.56
N ALA A 18 1.53 -5.85 2.06
CA ALA A 18 2.76 -6.06 1.30
C ALA A 18 2.52 -6.94 0.06
N LYS A 19 1.82 -8.07 0.22
CA LYS A 19 1.45 -8.96 -0.90
C LYS A 19 0.59 -8.25 -1.96
N ILE A 20 -0.36 -7.43 -1.52
CA ILE A 20 -1.20 -6.63 -2.42
C ILE A 20 -0.36 -5.59 -3.18
N ALA A 21 0.57 -4.93 -2.49
CA ALA A 21 1.50 -3.99 -3.11
C ALA A 21 2.37 -4.67 -4.18
N GLU A 22 2.87 -5.87 -3.91
CA GLU A 22 3.65 -6.67 -4.87
C GLU A 22 2.84 -7.06 -6.11
N ALA A 23 1.63 -7.58 -5.92
CA ALA A 23 0.74 -7.91 -7.02
C ALA A 23 0.49 -6.68 -7.92
N LYS A 24 0.23 -5.52 -7.30
CA LYS A 24 0.05 -4.24 -8.00
C LYS A 24 1.31 -3.75 -8.71
N LYS A 25 2.51 -4.00 -8.15
CA LYS A 25 3.79 -3.70 -8.82
C LYS A 25 3.94 -4.52 -10.11
N ILE A 26 3.60 -5.80 -10.06
CA ILE A 26 3.63 -6.67 -11.26
C ILE A 26 2.66 -6.15 -12.32
N GLU A 27 1.44 -5.74 -11.93
CA GLU A 27 0.49 -5.10 -12.84
C GLU A 27 1.05 -3.81 -13.47
N ALA A 28 1.70 -2.96 -12.67
CA ALA A 28 2.30 -1.72 -13.14
C ALA A 28 3.42 -1.97 -14.16
N GLU A 29 4.25 -2.99 -13.95
CA GLU A 29 5.32 -3.35 -14.87
C GLU A 29 4.78 -3.95 -16.17
N LYS A 30 3.75 -4.82 -16.08
CA LYS A 30 3.03 -5.30 -17.26
C LYS A 30 2.41 -4.15 -18.06
N ALA A 31 1.80 -3.17 -17.38
CA ALA A 31 1.24 -1.99 -18.04
C ALA A 31 2.34 -1.16 -18.72
N LYS A 32 3.49 -0.99 -18.08
CA LYS A 32 4.65 -0.31 -18.67
C LYS A 32 5.14 -1.01 -19.94
N MET A 33 5.28 -2.34 -19.91
CA MET A 33 5.68 -3.12 -21.09
C MET A 33 4.68 -2.98 -22.24
N LYS A 34 3.36 -3.00 -21.96
CA LYS A 34 2.32 -2.79 -22.97
C LYS A 34 2.35 -1.38 -23.57
N ILE A 35 2.59 -0.35 -22.75
CA ILE A 35 2.74 1.05 -23.20
C ILE A 35 3.96 1.18 -24.11
N MET A 36 5.11 0.63 -23.69
CA MET A 36 6.35 0.67 -24.47
C MET A 36 6.19 -0.05 -25.81
N GLY A 37 5.46 -1.16 -25.84
CA GLY A 37 5.15 -1.88 -27.07
C GLY A 37 4.03 -1.26 -27.91
N GLY A 38 3.52 -0.07 -27.56
CA GLY A 38 2.44 0.62 -28.27
C GLY A 38 1.08 -0.09 -28.24
N LYS A 39 0.96 -1.20 -27.49
CA LYS A 39 -0.27 -2.01 -27.37
C LYS A 39 -1.30 -1.36 -26.47
N GLU A 40 -0.86 -0.51 -25.54
CA GLU A 40 -1.72 0.21 -24.61
C GLU A 40 -1.77 1.70 -24.98
N LYS A 41 -2.93 2.18 -25.40
CA LYS A 41 -3.15 3.61 -25.70
C LYS A 41 -3.38 4.42 -24.42
N ASN A 42 -3.86 3.79 -23.35
CA ASN A 42 -4.17 4.48 -22.10
C ASN A 42 -2.93 4.64 -21.21
N LEU A 43 -2.17 5.71 -21.46
CA LEU A 43 -0.95 6.04 -20.70
C LEU A 43 -1.21 6.30 -19.21
N LYS A 44 -2.45 6.63 -18.83
CA LYS A 44 -2.82 6.93 -17.44
C LYS A 44 -2.89 5.67 -16.57
N VAL A 45 -3.03 4.47 -17.17
CA VAL A 45 -3.14 3.20 -16.42
C VAL A 45 -1.96 3.01 -15.49
N ARG A 46 -0.73 3.14 -16.01
CA ARG A 46 0.49 3.02 -15.21
C ARG A 46 0.52 4.04 -14.07
N ARG A 47 0.24 5.31 -14.35
CA ARG A 47 0.21 6.38 -13.34
C ARG A 47 -0.78 6.08 -12.21
N ASN A 48 -1.97 5.56 -12.56
CA ASN A 48 -2.98 5.21 -11.58
C ASN A 48 -2.54 4.04 -10.70
N LEU A 49 -1.94 3.00 -11.29
CA LEU A 49 -1.38 1.87 -10.55
C LEU A 49 -0.24 2.30 -9.61
N THR A 50 0.68 3.16 -10.05
CA THR A 50 1.74 3.69 -9.19
C THR A 50 1.18 4.49 -8.01
N ARG A 51 0.14 5.30 -8.24
CA ARG A 51 -0.52 6.03 -7.16
C ARG A 51 -1.23 5.11 -6.16
N GLU A 52 -1.80 4.00 -6.62
CA GLU A 52 -2.39 2.97 -5.75
C GLU A 52 -1.33 2.28 -4.89
N ILE A 53 -0.22 1.86 -5.51
CA ILE A 53 0.91 1.25 -4.80
C ILE A 53 1.42 2.18 -3.69
N ALA A 54 1.61 3.48 -4.01
CA ALA A 54 2.09 4.46 -3.03
C ALA A 54 1.17 4.53 -1.80
N LYS A 55 -0.15 4.56 -2.00
CA LYS A 55 -1.13 4.57 -0.90
C LYS A 55 -1.06 3.33 -0.03
N ILE A 56 -0.93 2.15 -0.64
CA ILE A 56 -0.80 0.88 0.10
C ILE A 56 0.48 0.88 0.93
N LEU A 57 1.60 1.33 0.36
CA LEU A 57 2.87 1.44 1.07
C LEU A 57 2.81 2.47 2.21
N THR A 58 2.08 3.57 2.03
CA THR A 58 1.83 4.53 3.12
C THR A 58 1.07 3.86 4.26
N LEU A 59 0.02 3.09 3.99
CA LEU A 59 -0.71 2.35 5.02
C LEU A 59 0.16 1.33 5.76
N VAL A 60 1.05 0.64 5.04
CA VAL A 60 2.05 -0.26 5.66
C VAL A 60 2.93 0.53 6.62
N ARG A 61 3.48 1.67 6.16
CA ARG A 61 4.37 2.49 6.98
C ARG A 61 3.67 3.10 8.20
N GLU A 62 2.43 3.55 8.05
CA GLU A 62 1.60 4.03 9.17
C GLU A 62 1.45 2.94 10.24
N LYS A 63 1.18 1.70 9.84
CA LYS A 63 1.05 0.57 10.78
C LYS A 63 2.37 0.22 11.48
N GLU A 64 3.47 0.19 10.74
CA GLU A 64 4.81 -0.03 11.32
C GLU A 64 5.15 1.04 12.37
N ILE A 65 4.82 2.31 12.10
CA ILE A 65 5.07 3.41 13.05
C ILE A 65 4.22 3.23 14.32
N ILE A 66 2.95 2.84 14.18
CA ILE A 66 2.08 2.58 15.34
C ILE A 66 2.62 1.41 16.19
N GLU A 67 3.07 0.33 15.54
CA GLU A 67 3.67 -0.82 16.22
C GLU A 67 4.97 -0.45 16.94
N ALA A 68 5.81 0.38 16.31
CA ALA A 68 7.05 0.88 16.91
C ALA A 68 6.78 1.80 18.12
N LEU A 69 5.80 2.71 18.02
CA LEU A 69 5.42 3.59 19.13
C LEU A 69 4.83 2.80 20.31
N SER A 70 3.98 1.82 20.04
CA SER A 70 3.42 0.92 21.06
C SER A 70 4.52 0.14 21.80
N SER A 71 5.59 -0.24 21.10
CA SER A 71 6.73 -0.96 21.70
C SER A 71 7.64 -0.04 22.54
N LEU A 72 7.59 1.28 22.31
CA LEU A 72 8.42 2.29 22.99
C LEU A 72 7.75 2.90 24.22
N GLU A 73 6.47 2.65 24.47
CA GLU A 73 5.80 3.03 25.73
C GLU A 73 5.93 1.88 26.76
N PRO A 74 6.96 1.86 27.63
CA PRO A 74 6.91 0.98 28.79
C PRO A 74 5.71 1.38 29.65
N LYS A 75 4.91 0.36 30.00
CA LYS A 75 3.81 0.35 30.98
C LYS A 75 3.74 1.62 31.82
N LYS A 76 2.72 2.47 31.58
CA LYS A 76 2.31 3.48 32.55
C LYS A 76 2.17 2.77 33.90
N GLU A 77 3.03 3.20 34.81
CA GLU A 77 3.22 2.64 36.14
C GLU A 77 1.86 2.47 36.84
N GLU A 78 1.69 1.31 37.46
CA GLU A 78 0.70 1.10 38.50
C GLU A 78 0.95 2.13 39.61
N VAL A 79 0.21 3.24 39.60
CA VAL A 79 0.13 4.12 40.75
C VAL A 79 -0.87 3.49 41.72
N LYS A 80 -0.30 2.94 42.80
CA LYS A 80 -0.97 2.36 43.97
C LYS A 80 -1.98 3.28 44.61
#